data_AF-A0A529W2U0-F1
#
_entry.id   AF-A0A529W2U0-F1
#
_cell.length_a   1.000
_cell.length_b   1.000
_cell.length_c   1.000
_cell.angle_alpha   90.00
_cell.angle_beta   90.00
_cell.angle_gamma   90.00
#
_symmetry.space_group_name_H-M   'P 1'
#
loop_
_entity.id
_entity.type
_entity.pdbx_description
1 polymer ?
#
loop_
_entity_poly.entity_id
_entity_poly.type
_entity_poly.pdbx_seq_one_letter_code
_entity_poly.pdbx_strand_id
1 'polypeptide(L)' 'MSKNPVHVIGGGLAGSEAAWQIAEAGVPVVLHE' A
#
# COMPACT_ATOMS: atom_id res chain seq x y z
N MET A 1 -14.77 12.01 -3.59
CA MET A 1 -14.97 10.60 -3.17
C MET A 1 -13.76 10.20 -2.33
N SER A 2 -13.95 9.80 -1.08
CA SER A 2 -12.88 9.17 -0.30
C SER A 2 -12.62 7.79 -0.92
N LYS A 3 -11.41 7.56 -1.45
CA LYS A 3 -11.03 6.22 -1.92
C LYS A 3 -10.76 5.36 -0.69
N ASN A 4 -11.34 4.16 -0.63
CA ASN A 4 -10.97 3.19 0.39
C ASN A 4 -9.50 2.82 0.21
N PRO A 5 -8.74 2.65 1.32
CA PRO A 5 -7.33 2.31 1.22
C PRO A 5 -7.12 0.92 0.60
N VAL A 6 -6.00 0.76 -0.10
CA VAL A 6 -5.51 -0.55 -0.53
C VAL A 6 -4.81 -1.22 0.64
N HIS A 7 -5.10 -2.49 0.88
CA HIS A 7 -4.46 -3.27 1.95
C HIS A 7 -3.41 -4.19 1.34
N VAL A 8 -2.15 -4.02 1.73
CA VAL A 8 -1.06 -4.92 1.37
C VAL A 8 -0.80 -5.84 2.55
N ILE A 9 -0.89 -7.15 2.34
CA ILE A 9 -0.64 -8.17 3.38
C ILE A 9 0.71 -8.84 3.11
N GLY A 10 1.62 -8.75 4.08
CA GLY A 10 3.00 -9.22 4.02
C GLY A 10 3.99 -8.06 3.81
N GLY A 11 4.86 -7.82 4.80
CA GLY A 11 5.87 -6.75 4.83
C GLY A 11 7.21 -7.03 4.14
N GLY A 12 7.34 -8.17 3.43
CA GLY A 12 8.58 -8.52 2.73
C GLY A 12 8.96 -7.54 1.61
N LEU A 13 10.10 -7.76 0.96
CA LEU A 13 10.64 -6.85 -0.07
C LEU A 13 9.60 -6.43 -1.13
N ALA A 14 8.83 -7.38 -1.65
CA ALA A 14 7.79 -7.10 -2.65
C ALA A 14 6.58 -6.33 -2.06
N GLY A 15 6.19 -6.63 -0.83
CA GLY A 15 5.05 -5.98 -0.18
C GLY A 15 5.35 -4.54 0.22
N SER A 16 6.56 -4.29 0.73
CA SER A 16 7.04 -2.95 1.03
C SER A 16 7.15 -2.08 -0.23
N GLU A 17 7.68 -2.62 -1.33
CA GLU A 17 7.74 -1.90 -2.62
C GLU A 17 6.34 -1.62 -3.20
N ALA A 18 5.41 -2.59 -3.10
CA ALA A 18 4.04 -2.38 -3.53
C ALA A 18 3.36 -1.24 -2.73
N ALA A 19 3.52 -1.24 -1.41
CA ALA A 19 2.99 -0.17 -0.56
C ALA A 19 3.58 1.20 -0.91
N TRP A 20 4.90 1.26 -1.20
CA TRP A 20 5.58 2.47 -1.63
C TRP A 20 5.00 3.02 -2.94
N GLN A 21 4.89 2.18 -3.98
CA GLN A 21 4.37 2.61 -5.28
C GLN A 21 2.89 3.06 -5.22
N ILE A 22 2.07 2.41 -4.38
CA ILE A 22 0.66 2.80 -4.17
C ILE A 22 0.60 4.19 -3.51
N ALA A 23 1.44 4.44 -2.50
CA ALA A 23 1.52 5.74 -1.84
C ALA A 23 2.00 6.85 -2.80
N GLU A 24 3.05 6.60 -3.58
CA GLU A 24 3.56 7.54 -4.60
C GLU A 24 2.51 7.90 -5.66
N ALA A 25 1.61 6.96 -5.99
CA ALA A 25 0.48 7.21 -6.88
C ALA A 25 -0.66 8.03 -6.23
N GLY A 26 -0.50 8.48 -4.99
CA GLY A 26 -1.51 9.23 -4.24
C GLY A 26 -2.73 8.39 -3.84
N VAL A 27 -2.58 7.06 -3.80
CA VAL A 27 -3.64 6.14 -3.37
C VAL A 27 -3.43 5.82 -1.89
N PRO A 28 -4.45 5.99 -1.03
CA PRO A 28 -4.34 5.59 0.37
C PRO A 28 -4.02 4.10 0.48
N VAL A 29 -3.05 3.74 1.33
CA VAL A 29 -2.57 2.36 1.49
C VAL A 29 -2.29 2.04 2.96
N VAL A 30 -2.54 0.80 3.35
CA VAL A 30 -2.17 0.23 4.64
C VAL A 30 -1.38 -1.04 4.39
N LEU A 31 -0.14 -1.09 4.89
CA LEU A 31 0.69 -2.29 4.92
C LEU A 31 0.46 -3.04 6.23
N HIS A 32 0.16 -4.33 6.13
CA HIS A 32 0.10 -5.28 7.23
C HIS A 32 1.30 -6.20 7.07
N GLU A 33 2.18 -6.28 8.07
CA GLU A 33 3.38 -7.12 7.98
C GLU A 33 3.12 -8.60 8.20
#